data_AF-A0A5M3M8R2-F1
#
_entry.id   AF-A0A5M3M8R2-F1
#
_cell.length_a   1.000
_cell.length_b   1.000
_cell.length_c   1.000
_cell.angle_alpha   90.00
_cell.angle_beta   90.00
_cell.angle_gamma   90.00
#
_symmetry.space_group_name_H-M   'P 1'
#
loop_
_entity.id
_entity.type
_entity.pdbx_description
1 polymer ?
#
loop_
_entity_poly.entity_id
_entity_poly.type
_entity_poly.pdbx_seq_one_letter_code
_entity_poly.pdbx_strand_id
1 'polypeptide(L)'
;YRLARKAADHLGGLDPKYQPLEEKDLEARSAAIHASVRGTKNKHLPWIWRVEVEEAERSDKSKFMDTFDRIQWMRAKCRRDRWEEELILLHEEMKRVPKSFMHKATQW
;
A
#
# COMPACT_ATOMS: atom_id res chain seq x y z
N TYR A 1 -2.64 9.33 -25.77
CA TYR A 1 -1.26 9.52 -25.27
C TYR A 1 -0.19 9.37 -26.35
N ARG A 2 0.04 8.17 -26.93
CA ARG A 2 1.15 7.93 -27.88
C ARG A 2 1.20 8.91 -29.07
N LEU A 3 0.05 9.17 -29.70
CA LEU A 3 -0.07 10.14 -30.81
C LEU A 3 0.20 11.58 -30.36
N ALA A 4 -0.38 11.99 -29.23
CA ALA A 4 -0.18 13.32 -28.66
C ALA A 4 1.29 13.58 -28.25
N ARG A 5 1.95 12.57 -27.65
CA ARG A 5 3.38 12.62 -27.33
C ARG A 5 4.22 12.78 -28.58
N LYS A 6 3.92 11.99 -29.63
CA LYS A 6 4.64 12.10 -30.92
C LYS A 6 4.45 13.48 -31.55
N ALA A 7 3.24 14.04 -31.48
CA ALA A 7 2.98 15.40 -31.93
C ALA A 7 3.75 16.44 -31.11
N ALA A 8 3.79 16.32 -29.78
CA ALA A 8 4.55 17.21 -28.90
C ALA A 8 6.07 17.13 -29.15
N ASP A 9 6.59 15.94 -29.44
CA ASP A 9 7.97 15.70 -29.84
C ASP A 9 8.31 16.40 -31.16
N HIS A 10 7.42 16.27 -32.17
CA HIS A 10 7.54 17.00 -33.44
C HIS A 10 7.45 18.53 -33.28
N LEU A 11 6.72 19.01 -32.29
CA LEU A 11 6.58 20.44 -31.98
C LEU A 11 7.69 20.97 -31.06
N GLY A 12 8.63 20.12 -30.60
CA GLY A 12 9.72 20.51 -29.70
C GLY A 12 9.28 20.89 -28.29
N GLY A 13 8.03 20.61 -27.91
CA GLY A 13 7.42 20.97 -26.63
C GLY A 13 7.27 19.81 -25.66
N LEU A 14 8.04 18.73 -25.84
CA LEU A 14 7.91 17.54 -25.00
C LEU A 14 8.55 17.77 -23.62
N ASP A 15 7.72 17.82 -22.59
CA ASP A 15 8.18 17.84 -21.20
C ASP A 15 8.80 16.47 -20.83
N PRO A 16 10.04 16.42 -20.31
CA PRO A 16 10.73 15.19 -19.92
C PRO A 16 9.99 14.36 -18.87
N LYS A 17 9.00 14.93 -18.14
CA LYS A 17 8.17 14.18 -17.19
C LYS A 17 7.31 13.09 -17.86
N TYR A 18 7.02 13.24 -19.15
CA TYR A 18 6.21 12.29 -19.90
C TYR A 18 7.11 11.25 -20.57
N GLN A 19 7.24 10.05 -19.97
CA GLN A 19 8.07 8.94 -20.50
C GLN A 19 7.29 8.02 -21.46
N PRO A 20 7.96 7.23 -22.32
CA PRO A 20 7.25 6.33 -23.22
C PRO A 20 6.40 5.33 -22.43
N LEU A 21 5.15 5.10 -22.88
CA LEU A 21 4.27 4.16 -22.20
C LEU A 21 4.51 2.74 -22.73
N GLU A 22 5.23 1.95 -21.95
CA GLU A 22 5.51 0.54 -22.23
C GLU A 22 4.45 -0.37 -21.58
N GLU A 23 4.34 -1.61 -22.07
CA GLU A 23 3.36 -2.57 -21.55
C GLU A 23 3.60 -2.92 -20.08
N LYS A 24 4.86 -2.94 -19.66
CA LYS A 24 5.28 -3.11 -18.25
C LYS A 24 4.73 -2.05 -17.30
N ASP A 25 4.36 -0.87 -17.80
CA ASP A 25 3.80 0.23 -17.01
C ASP A 25 2.29 0.10 -16.79
N LEU A 26 1.62 -0.73 -17.60
CA LEU A 26 0.17 -0.98 -17.54
C LEU A 26 -0.20 -2.08 -16.53
N GLU A 27 0.79 -2.79 -15.99
CA GLU A 27 0.57 -3.78 -14.94
C GLU A 27 0.14 -3.08 -13.64
N ALA A 28 -1.12 -3.30 -13.25
CA ALA A 28 -1.62 -2.91 -11.94
C ALA A 28 -0.90 -3.74 -10.85
N ARG A 29 0.24 -3.24 -10.39
CA ARG A 29 0.99 -3.85 -9.28
C ARG A 29 0.25 -3.59 -7.97
N SER A 30 -0.79 -4.38 -7.72
CA SER A 30 -1.52 -4.47 -6.45
C SER A 30 -0.60 -4.75 -5.25
N ALA A 31 0.59 -5.30 -5.50
CA ALA A 31 1.66 -5.48 -4.52
C ALA A 31 2.22 -4.15 -3.95
N ALA A 32 2.04 -3.01 -4.64
CA ALA A 32 2.35 -1.68 -4.11
C ALA A 32 1.22 -1.12 -3.22
N ILE A 33 -0.01 -1.65 -3.37
CA ILE A 33 -1.20 -1.22 -2.62
C ILE A 33 -1.32 -2.00 -1.29
N HIS A 34 -0.93 -3.27 -1.29
CA HIS A 34 -0.85 -4.09 -0.08
C HIS A 34 0.56 -4.04 0.53
N ALA A 35 0.72 -3.22 1.58
CA ALA A 35 1.96 -3.10 2.35
C ALA A 35 2.44 -4.41 3.04
N SER A 36 1.68 -5.50 2.97
CA SER A 36 2.03 -6.81 3.56
C SER A 36 2.76 -7.77 2.62
N VAL A 37 2.91 -7.44 1.33
CA VAL A 37 3.60 -8.32 0.39
C VAL A 37 5.12 -8.21 0.60
N ARG A 38 5.73 -9.27 1.13
CA ARG A 38 7.19 -9.35 1.34
C ARG A 38 7.90 -9.34 -0.04
N GLY A 39 8.96 -8.54 -0.18
CA GLY A 39 9.76 -8.46 -1.43
C GLY A 39 9.38 -7.35 -2.41
N THR A 40 8.49 -6.43 -2.03
CA THR A 40 8.06 -5.30 -2.88
C THR A 40 8.82 -4.00 -2.63
N LYS A 41 9.75 -3.96 -1.66
CA LYS A 41 10.48 -2.75 -1.24
C LYS A 41 11.19 -2.02 -2.40
N ASN A 42 11.61 -2.75 -3.45
CA ASN A 42 12.29 -2.18 -4.62
C ASN A 42 11.41 -2.11 -5.87
N LYS A 43 10.13 -2.49 -5.80
CA LYS A 43 9.20 -2.41 -6.93
C LYS A 43 8.57 -1.02 -6.94
N HIS A 44 9.20 -0.10 -7.68
CA HIS A 44 8.64 1.24 -7.89
C HIS A 44 7.33 1.17 -8.68
N LEU A 45 6.37 2.03 -8.30
CA LEU A 45 5.12 2.26 -9.04
C LEU A 45 5.44 2.79 -10.44
N PRO A 46 4.76 2.40 -11.53
CA PRO A 46 5.02 2.93 -12.88
C PRO A 46 5.06 4.46 -12.95
N TRP A 47 5.85 5.01 -13.88
CA TRP A 47 6.10 6.46 -13.95
C TRP A 47 4.80 7.27 -14.15
N ILE A 48 3.82 6.73 -14.88
CA ILE A 48 2.50 7.34 -15.09
C ILE A 48 1.78 7.71 -13.79
N TRP A 49 1.97 6.94 -12.72
CA TRP A 49 1.37 7.19 -11.42
C TRP A 49 2.21 8.11 -10.52
N ARG A 50 3.45 8.41 -10.94
CA ARG A 50 4.35 9.32 -10.21
C ARG A 50 4.27 10.76 -10.73
N VAL A 51 3.83 10.98 -11.97
CA VAL A 51 3.77 12.33 -12.58
C VAL A 51 2.89 13.28 -11.77
N GLU A 52 1.70 12.85 -11.34
CA GLU A 52 0.81 13.67 -10.51
C GLU A 52 1.35 13.91 -9.11
N VAL A 53 2.05 12.92 -8.54
CA VAL A 53 2.70 13.04 -7.22
C VAL A 53 3.84 14.06 -7.28
N GLU A 54 4.67 14.02 -8.33
CA GLU A 54 5.76 14.98 -8.54
C GLU A 54 5.25 16.41 -8.80
N GLU A 55 4.08 16.56 -9.44
CA GLU A 55 3.43 17.85 -9.66
C GLU A 55 2.79 18.40 -8.37
N ALA A 56 2.13 17.55 -7.58
CA ALA A 56 1.61 17.88 -6.25
C ALA A 56 2.74 18.22 -5.26
N GLU A 57 3.87 17.52 -5.35
CA GLU A 57 5.08 17.78 -4.58
C GLU A 57 5.68 19.18 -4.84
N ARG A 58 5.47 19.75 -6.03
CA ARG A 58 5.93 21.11 -6.35
C ARG A 58 4.99 22.20 -5.88
N SER A 59 3.70 21.90 -5.65
CA SER A 59 2.66 22.91 -5.42
C SER A 59 2.16 23.04 -3.97
N ASP A 60 2.08 21.96 -3.19
CA ASP A 60 1.65 22.03 -1.76
C ASP A 60 2.14 20.78 -1.00
N LYS A 61 3.46 20.66 -0.88
CA LYS A 61 4.19 19.52 -0.29
C LYS A 61 3.77 19.17 1.15
N SER A 62 3.26 20.15 1.90
CA SER A 62 3.02 20.00 3.34
C SER A 62 1.75 19.20 3.63
N LYS A 63 0.62 19.49 2.99
CA LYS A 63 -0.67 18.91 3.40
C LYS A 63 -0.85 17.47 2.91
N PHE A 64 -0.43 17.17 1.68
CA PHE A 64 -0.53 15.80 1.16
C PHE A 64 0.39 14.85 1.93
N MET A 65 1.63 15.25 2.20
CA MET A 65 2.56 14.41 2.97
C MET A 65 2.09 14.25 4.43
N ASP A 66 1.59 15.32 5.07
CA ASP A 66 1.05 15.24 6.43
C ASP A 66 -0.16 14.29 6.53
N THR A 67 -1.09 14.36 5.57
CA THR A 67 -2.23 13.42 5.53
C THR A 67 -1.78 11.99 5.27
N PHE A 68 -0.80 11.78 4.39
CA PHE A 68 -0.23 10.47 4.14
C PHE A 68 0.44 9.89 5.40
N ASP A 69 1.31 10.66 6.06
CA ASP A 69 2.02 10.27 7.27
C ASP A 69 1.05 9.95 8.41
N ARG A 70 0.00 10.77 8.56
CA ARG A 70 -1.07 10.53 9.53
C ARG A 70 -1.80 9.22 9.25
N ILE A 71 -2.12 8.91 7.99
CA ILE A 71 -2.76 7.63 7.61
C ILE A 71 -1.82 6.46 7.90
N GLN A 72 -0.54 6.57 7.57
CA GLN A 72 0.42 5.49 7.85
C GLN A 72 0.57 5.25 9.36
N TRP A 73 0.65 6.32 10.15
CA TRP A 73 0.68 6.23 11.60
C TRP A 73 -0.59 5.59 12.16
N MET A 74 -1.78 5.98 11.68
CA MET A 74 -3.04 5.36 12.11
C MET A 74 -3.05 3.86 11.80
N ARG A 75 -2.63 3.45 10.60
CA ARG A 75 -2.54 2.02 10.23
C ARG A 75 -1.57 1.24 11.11
N ALA A 76 -0.41 1.82 11.42
CA ALA A 76 0.57 1.21 12.30
C ALA A 76 0.03 1.07 13.74
N LYS A 77 -0.64 2.12 14.25
CA LYS A 77 -1.34 2.11 15.54
C LYS A 77 -2.42 1.03 15.58
N CYS A 78 -3.35 0.99 14.63
CA CYS A 78 -4.40 -0.02 14.58
C CYS A 78 -3.84 -1.44 14.52
N ARG A 79 -2.72 -1.66 13.83
CA ARG A 79 -2.06 -2.98 13.78
C ARG A 79 -1.49 -3.38 15.14
N ARG A 80 -0.83 -2.46 15.83
CA ARG A 80 -0.31 -2.71 17.18
C ARG A 80 -1.46 -2.98 18.15
N ASP A 81 -2.49 -2.15 18.14
CA ASP A 81 -3.63 -2.27 19.05
C ASP A 81 -4.33 -3.64 18.82
N ARG A 82 -4.50 -4.05 17.56
CA ARG A 82 -4.98 -5.40 17.22
C ARG A 82 -4.08 -6.52 17.74
N TRP A 83 -2.75 -6.40 17.64
CA TRP A 83 -1.84 -7.41 18.17
C TRP A 83 -1.91 -7.52 19.69
N GLU A 84 -2.15 -6.42 20.38
CA GLU A 84 -2.36 -6.40 21.83
C GLU A 84 -3.66 -7.13 22.21
N GLU A 85 -4.76 -6.88 21.47
CA GLU A 85 -6.01 -7.64 21.63
C GLU A 85 -5.83 -9.14 21.36
N GLU A 86 -5.13 -9.50 20.28
CA GLU A 86 -4.85 -10.90 19.92
C GLU A 86 -4.05 -11.62 21.01
N LEU A 87 -3.11 -10.93 21.68
CA LEU A 87 -2.38 -11.50 22.81
C LEU A 87 -3.29 -11.80 24.00
N ILE A 88 -4.22 -10.90 24.34
CA ILE A 88 -5.18 -11.12 25.44
C ILE A 88 -6.09 -12.31 25.10
N LEU A 89 -6.62 -12.35 23.87
CA LEU A 89 -7.46 -13.44 23.40
C LEU A 89 -6.74 -14.78 23.43
N LEU A 90 -5.48 -14.83 22.98
CA LEU A 90 -4.67 -16.05 22.98
C LEU A 90 -4.52 -16.65 24.39
N HIS A 91 -4.25 -15.82 25.40
CA HIS A 91 -4.13 -16.29 26.78
C HIS A 91 -5.43 -16.88 27.31
N GLU A 92 -6.57 -16.29 26.96
CA GLU A 92 -7.88 -16.82 27.34
C GLU A 92 -8.24 -18.09 26.56
N GLU A 93 -7.89 -18.17 25.28
CA GLU A 93 -8.04 -19.39 24.48
C GLU A 93 -7.21 -20.55 25.05
N MET A 94 -5.95 -20.31 25.43
CA MET A 94 -5.11 -21.34 26.07
C MET A 94 -5.75 -21.93 27.34
N LYS A 95 -6.57 -21.16 28.05
CA LYS A 95 -7.33 -21.65 29.21
C LYS A 95 -8.64 -22.34 28.81
N ARG A 96 -9.35 -21.82 27.80
CA ARG A 96 -10.67 -22.32 27.37
C ARG A 96 -10.58 -23.61 26.58
N VAL A 97 -9.56 -23.75 25.73
CA VAL A 97 -9.40 -24.91 24.84
C VAL A 97 -9.31 -26.23 25.63
N PRO A 98 -8.43 -26.40 26.64
CA PRO A 98 -8.38 -27.62 27.44
C PRO A 98 -9.71 -27.91 28.16
N LYS A 99 -10.34 -26.88 28.73
CA LYS A 99 -11.64 -27.02 29.42
C LYS A 99 -12.74 -27.49 28.47
N SER A 100 -12.75 -26.99 27.24
CA SER A 100 -13.70 -27.43 26.21
C SER A 100 -13.49 -28.90 25.85
N PHE A 101 -12.24 -29.34 25.71
CA PHE A 101 -11.95 -30.76 25.45
C PHE A 101 -12.34 -31.66 26.62
N MET A 102 -12.07 -31.25 27.87
CA MET A 102 -12.51 -32.01 29.05
C MET A 102 -14.04 -32.13 29.11
N HIS A 103 -14.75 -31.03 28.87
CA HIS A 103 -16.21 -31.04 28.84
C HIS A 103 -16.76 -31.99 27.76
N LYS A 104 -16.20 -31.95 26.55
CA LYS A 104 -16.57 -32.88 25.47
C LYS A 104 -16.26 -34.33 25.81
N ALA A 105 -15.12 -34.60 26.46
CA ALA A 105 -14.76 -35.94 26.90
C ALA A 105 -15.73 -36.50 27.95
N THR A 106 -16.31 -35.66 28.82
CA THR A 106 -17.35 -36.08 29.78
C THR A 106 -18.69 -36.38 29.12
N GLN A 107 -18.98 -35.77 27.96
CA GLN A 107 -20.23 -35.97 27.24
C GLN A 107 -20.22 -37.17 26.30
N TRP A 108 -19.05 -37.77 26.04
CA TRP A 108 -18.89 -38.91 25.14
C TRP A 108 -19.04 -40.24 25.89
#